data_AF-A0A915PFW5-F1
#
_entry.id   AF-A0A915PFW5-F1
#
_cell.length_a   1.000
_cell.length_b   1.000
_cell.length_c   1.000
_cell.angle_alpha   90.00
_cell.angle_beta   90.00
_cell.angle_gamma   90.00
#
_symmetry.space_group_name_H-M   'P 1'
#
loop_
_entity.id
_entity.type
_entity.pdbx_description
1 polymer ?
#
loop_
_entity_poly.entity_id
_entity_poly.type
_entity_poly.pdbx_seq_one_letter_code
_entity_poly.pdbx_strand_id
1 'polypeptide(L)'
;MNLKGTPGQEFNVVIDTGSTSFWVLDSSCCQSNSEENGDSIVNKFDSSSSSTFLTTNTEFECRYADGTFSEGLLGIDKLKFGSKNDPNTFTVPTALIGLASDAQSGGSMFELKIDGIFGLGPPRSDDLCGFESPLYTAYKNKLINKSIFSVYMHNSKDSGNGEYGGDITFGGIDKEHCGSPVHWSLSHKGNSIDIKSKEAISDTGSSLISGPKTAVKHVYDSIGDIEIYEGMILIPCDKDFEPVVFTIDGMDFKLGKARGFDYSQ
;
A
#
# COMPACT_ATOMS: atom_id res chain seq x y z
N MET A 1 3.75 -10.58 -3.82
CA MET A 1 4.22 -11.51 -2.75
C MET A 1 3.93 -12.94 -3.15
N ASN A 2 4.70 -13.89 -2.65
CA ASN A 2 4.51 -15.31 -2.97
C ASN A 2 3.87 -16.02 -1.77
N LEU A 3 2.56 -16.26 -1.84
CA LEU A 3 1.95 -17.19 -0.90
C LEU A 3 2.39 -18.60 -1.27
N LYS A 4 3.24 -19.20 -0.44
CA LYS A 4 3.57 -20.61 -0.64
C LYS A 4 2.45 -21.46 -0.05
N GLY A 5 1.37 -21.59 -0.80
CA GLY A 5 0.75 -22.90 -0.86
C GLY A 5 1.78 -23.96 -1.30
N THR A 6 1.43 -25.23 -1.18
CA THR A 6 2.24 -26.31 -1.78
C THR A 6 1.38 -27.06 -2.80
N PRO A 7 1.43 -26.69 -4.10
CA PRO A 7 2.35 -25.73 -4.75
C PRO A 7 2.05 -24.24 -4.49
N GLY A 8 3.05 -23.38 -4.73
CA GLY A 8 2.96 -21.94 -4.43
C GLY A 8 2.00 -21.20 -5.37
N GLN A 9 1.30 -20.21 -4.82
CA GLN A 9 0.33 -19.34 -5.49
C GLN A 9 0.83 -17.89 -5.38
N GLU A 10 0.98 -17.19 -6.49
CA GLU A 10 1.56 -15.84 -6.53
C GLU A 10 0.44 -14.78 -6.50
N PHE A 11 0.66 -13.69 -5.75
CA PHE A 11 -0.33 -12.62 -5.58
C PHE A 11 0.33 -11.24 -5.70
N ASN A 12 -0.30 -10.37 -6.49
CA ASN A 12 -0.03 -8.95 -6.59
C ASN A 12 -0.78 -8.23 -5.47
N VAL A 13 -0.06 -7.68 -4.52
CA VAL A 13 -0.67 -7.11 -3.32
C VAL A 13 -0.17 -5.69 -3.12
N VAL A 14 -1.06 -4.83 -2.66
CA VAL A 14 -0.68 -3.48 -2.24
C VAL A 14 0.09 -3.59 -0.92
N ILE A 15 1.21 -2.90 -0.85
CA ILE A 15 1.94 -2.70 0.39
C ILE A 15 1.32 -1.50 1.08
N ASP A 16 0.65 -1.73 2.20
CA ASP A 16 -0.17 -0.71 2.86
C ASP A 16 0.32 -0.48 4.30
N THR A 17 0.92 0.68 4.58
CA THR A 17 1.34 1.05 5.93
C THR A 17 0.21 1.68 6.76
N GLY A 18 -0.93 2.00 6.16
CA GLY A 18 -2.15 2.46 6.80
C GLY A 18 -2.98 1.35 7.44
N SER A 19 -2.91 0.12 6.91
CA SER A 19 -3.52 -1.08 7.49
C SER A 19 -2.50 -2.08 8.06
N THR A 20 -2.96 -3.09 8.78
CA THR A 20 -2.11 -3.97 9.61
C THR A 20 -2.13 -5.44 9.20
N SER A 21 -3.20 -5.89 8.57
CA SER A 21 -3.41 -7.31 8.31
C SER A 21 -3.18 -7.67 6.84
N PHE A 22 -2.97 -8.96 6.57
CA PHE A 22 -2.75 -9.48 5.22
C PHE A 22 -3.94 -10.31 4.76
N TRP A 23 -4.52 -9.94 3.62
CA TRP A 23 -5.58 -10.71 2.98
C TRP A 23 -5.41 -10.78 1.46
N VAL A 24 -5.98 -11.83 0.88
CA VAL A 24 -6.08 -12.06 -0.57
C VAL A 24 -7.48 -12.52 -0.92
N LEU A 25 -7.84 -12.41 -2.19
CA LEU A 25 -9.11 -12.93 -2.71
C LEU A 25 -9.16 -14.45 -2.58
N ASP A 26 -10.24 -14.99 -2.03
CA ASP A 26 -10.53 -16.42 -2.07
C ASP A 26 -11.03 -16.83 -3.47
N SER A 27 -10.83 -18.10 -3.83
CA SER A 27 -11.37 -18.69 -5.07
C SER A 27 -12.89 -18.46 -5.28
N SER A 28 -13.65 -18.31 -4.20
CA SER A 28 -15.09 -18.04 -4.23
C SER A 28 -15.47 -16.56 -4.42
N CYS A 29 -14.54 -15.62 -4.28
CA CYS A 29 -14.83 -14.19 -4.30
C CYS A 29 -15.24 -13.70 -5.69
N CYS A 30 -16.22 -12.79 -5.72
CA CYS A 30 -16.16 -11.63 -6.59
C CYS A 30 -16.16 -11.92 -8.10
N GLN A 31 -16.75 -13.04 -8.52
CA GLN A 31 -16.72 -13.55 -9.90
C GLN A 31 -17.17 -12.52 -10.95
N SER A 32 -18.20 -11.73 -10.68
CA SER A 32 -18.71 -10.75 -11.66
C SER A 32 -17.78 -9.57 -11.92
N ASN A 33 -16.92 -9.21 -10.96
CA ASN A 33 -16.13 -7.98 -11.01
C ASN A 33 -14.65 -8.25 -11.31
N SER A 34 -14.26 -9.53 -11.28
CA SER A 34 -12.88 -9.97 -11.38
C SER A 34 -12.60 -10.74 -12.67
N GLU A 35 -13.51 -10.71 -13.64
CA GLU A 35 -13.43 -11.46 -14.90
C GLU A 35 -13.51 -10.53 -16.10
N GLU A 36 -12.66 -10.77 -17.10
CA GLU A 36 -12.69 -10.10 -18.40
C GLU A 36 -12.65 -11.18 -19.48
N ASN A 37 -13.63 -11.15 -20.41
CA ASN A 37 -13.78 -12.17 -21.46
C ASN A 37 -13.91 -13.62 -20.95
N GLY A 38 -14.36 -13.82 -19.71
CA GLY A 38 -14.54 -15.14 -19.09
C GLY A 38 -13.29 -15.69 -18.39
N ASP A 39 -12.21 -14.92 -18.33
CA ASP A 39 -10.98 -15.24 -17.59
C ASP A 39 -10.82 -14.30 -16.40
N SER A 40 -10.31 -14.82 -15.28
CA SER A 40 -10.02 -14.00 -14.09
C SER A 40 -8.86 -13.03 -14.37
N ILE A 41 -9.05 -11.74 -14.07
CA ILE A 41 -8.01 -10.70 -14.23
C ILE A 41 -7.14 -10.50 -12.99
N VAL A 42 -7.45 -11.24 -11.92
CA VAL A 42 -6.75 -11.28 -10.63
C VAL A 42 -6.47 -12.72 -10.22
N ASN A 43 -5.46 -12.92 -9.39
CA ASN A 43 -5.20 -14.20 -8.75
C ASN A 43 -6.11 -14.38 -7.53
N LYS A 44 -6.61 -15.60 -7.36
CA LYS A 44 -7.43 -15.99 -6.21
C LYS A 44 -6.81 -17.19 -5.53
N PHE A 45 -6.88 -17.23 -4.21
CA PHE A 45 -6.35 -18.30 -3.40
C PHE A 45 -7.25 -19.53 -3.47
N ASP A 46 -6.72 -20.61 -4.03
CA ASP A 46 -7.34 -21.92 -4.01
C ASP A 46 -6.77 -22.73 -2.84
N SER A 47 -7.53 -22.77 -1.75
CA SER A 47 -7.20 -23.55 -0.55
C SER A 47 -7.06 -25.05 -0.82
N SER A 48 -7.80 -25.60 -1.80
CA SER A 48 -7.78 -27.03 -2.13
C SER A 48 -6.48 -27.46 -2.79
N SER A 49 -5.76 -26.51 -3.42
CA SER A 49 -4.47 -26.76 -4.06
C SER A 49 -3.31 -26.76 -3.07
N SER A 50 -3.47 -26.20 -1.86
CA SER A 50 -2.39 -26.09 -0.89
C SER A 50 -2.39 -27.24 0.12
N SER A 51 -1.36 -28.08 0.08
CA SER A 51 -1.18 -29.16 1.07
C SER A 51 -0.76 -28.70 2.47
N THR A 52 -0.46 -27.41 2.67
CA THR A 52 -0.08 -26.83 3.97
C THR A 52 -1.14 -25.91 4.55
N PHE A 53 -2.22 -25.68 3.82
CA PHE A 53 -3.31 -24.84 4.26
C PHE A 53 -4.10 -25.48 5.41
N LEU A 54 -4.45 -24.65 6.39
CA LEU A 54 -5.35 -24.99 7.46
C LEU A 54 -6.49 -23.97 7.49
N THR A 55 -7.71 -24.48 7.32
CA THR A 55 -8.93 -23.70 7.49
C THR A 55 -9.10 -23.29 8.95
N THR A 56 -9.61 -22.08 9.17
CA THR A 56 -10.17 -21.67 10.45
C THR A 56 -11.66 -21.32 10.28
N ASN A 57 -12.40 -21.22 11.37
CA ASN A 57 -13.78 -20.72 11.39
C ASN A 57 -13.85 -19.27 11.90
N THR A 58 -12.71 -18.56 11.90
CA THR A 58 -12.64 -17.19 12.39
C THR A 58 -12.92 -16.25 11.23
N GLU A 59 -13.96 -15.44 11.36
CA GLU A 59 -14.28 -14.39 10.40
C GLU A 59 -13.30 -13.22 10.54
N PHE A 60 -13.07 -12.51 9.43
CA PHE A 60 -12.42 -11.21 9.44
C PHE A 60 -13.21 -10.26 8.56
N GLU A 61 -13.07 -8.97 8.87
CA GLU A 61 -13.69 -7.90 8.11
C GLU A 61 -12.75 -6.69 8.21
N CYS A 62 -12.30 -6.19 7.07
CA CYS A 62 -11.50 -4.99 6.92
C CYS A 62 -12.37 -3.87 6.38
N ARG A 63 -12.39 -2.69 7.02
CA ARG A 63 -13.02 -1.47 6.47
C ARG A 63 -11.99 -0.36 6.30
N TYR A 64 -11.94 0.22 5.11
CA TYR A 64 -10.98 1.25 4.75
C TYR A 64 -11.58 2.65 4.78
N ALA A 65 -10.71 3.65 4.87
CA ALA A 65 -11.12 5.06 5.00
C ALA A 65 -11.87 5.59 3.76
N ASP A 66 -11.63 5.00 2.59
CA ASP A 66 -12.33 5.30 1.34
C ASP A 66 -13.71 4.62 1.22
N GLY A 67 -14.11 3.87 2.25
CA GLY A 67 -15.37 3.13 2.30
C GLY A 67 -15.31 1.74 1.68
N THR A 68 -14.16 1.32 1.14
CA THR A 68 -13.97 -0.04 0.64
C THR A 68 -13.86 -1.04 1.78
N PHE A 69 -14.07 -2.32 1.47
CA PHE A 69 -14.00 -3.39 2.45
C PHE A 69 -13.55 -4.72 1.86
N SER A 70 -13.16 -5.62 2.74
CA SER A 70 -12.86 -7.03 2.44
C SER A 70 -13.29 -7.89 3.62
N GLU A 71 -14.02 -8.98 3.36
CA GLU A 71 -14.54 -9.86 4.40
C GLU A 71 -14.50 -11.33 3.98
N GLY A 72 -14.38 -12.21 4.96
CA GLY A 72 -14.34 -13.64 4.75
C GLY A 72 -13.80 -14.38 5.95
N LEU A 73 -13.03 -15.44 5.70
CA LEU A 73 -12.48 -16.29 6.76
C LEU A 73 -10.97 -16.19 6.86
N LEU A 74 -10.45 -16.35 8.06
CA LEU A 74 -9.03 -16.53 8.26
C LEU A 74 -8.60 -17.95 7.89
N GLY A 75 -7.43 -18.04 7.28
CA GLY A 75 -6.72 -19.29 7.02
C GLY A 75 -5.30 -19.21 7.54
N ILE A 76 -4.67 -20.37 7.70
CA ILE A 76 -3.25 -20.46 8.04
C ILE A 76 -2.54 -21.18 6.90
N ASP A 77 -1.48 -20.59 6.38
CA ASP A 77 -0.60 -21.25 5.41
C ASP A 77 0.84 -20.74 5.53
N LYS A 78 1.73 -21.26 4.68
CA LYS A 78 3.11 -20.75 4.56
C LYS A 78 3.13 -19.52 3.65
N LEU A 79 3.75 -18.45 4.11
CA LEU A 79 3.95 -17.23 3.32
C LEU A 79 5.43 -17.01 3.06
N LYS A 80 5.83 -16.89 1.79
CA LYS A 80 7.21 -16.60 1.38
C LYS A 80 7.33 -15.11 1.00
N PHE A 81 8.29 -14.44 1.63
CA PHE A 81 8.70 -13.09 1.27
C PHE A 81 9.89 -13.13 0.32
N GLY A 82 9.95 -12.14 -0.57
CA GLY A 82 10.93 -12.03 -1.64
C GLY A 82 10.49 -12.69 -2.95
N SER A 83 11.08 -12.22 -4.05
CA SER A 83 10.77 -12.72 -5.39
C SER A 83 11.30 -14.15 -5.60
N LYS A 84 10.86 -14.81 -6.67
CA LYS A 84 11.26 -16.20 -6.97
C LYS A 84 12.78 -16.36 -7.11
N ASN A 85 13.45 -15.35 -7.64
CA ASN A 85 14.89 -15.35 -7.94
C ASN A 85 15.72 -14.57 -6.91
N ASP A 86 15.09 -13.98 -5.90
CA ASP A 86 15.79 -13.27 -4.84
C ASP A 86 16.44 -14.27 -3.87
N PRO A 87 17.77 -14.24 -3.69
CA PRO A 87 18.44 -15.08 -2.70
C PRO A 87 18.07 -14.71 -1.25
N ASN A 88 17.59 -13.49 -1.00
CA ASN A 88 17.28 -12.97 0.32
C ASN A 88 15.81 -13.16 0.71
N THR A 89 15.32 -14.39 0.56
CA THR A 89 13.94 -14.74 0.89
C THR A 89 13.82 -15.35 2.29
N PHE A 90 12.66 -15.18 2.93
CA PHE A 90 12.31 -15.90 4.16
C PHE A 90 10.88 -16.43 4.06
N THR A 91 10.55 -17.43 4.89
CA THR A 91 9.23 -18.07 4.87
C THR A 91 8.65 -18.13 6.27
N VAL A 92 7.47 -17.54 6.44
CA VAL A 92 6.66 -17.66 7.66
C VAL A 92 5.87 -18.96 7.57
N PRO A 93 6.11 -19.95 8.45
CA PRO A 93 5.51 -21.28 8.30
C PRO A 93 4.03 -21.35 8.72
N THR A 94 3.56 -20.39 9.50
CA THR A 94 2.21 -20.32 10.05
C THR A 94 1.71 -18.88 9.96
N ALA A 95 1.58 -18.37 8.75
CA ALA A 95 1.05 -17.04 8.50
C ALA A 95 -0.48 -17.08 8.56
N LEU A 96 -1.07 -16.16 9.31
CA LEU A 96 -2.51 -15.92 9.31
C LEU A 96 -2.85 -15.04 8.10
N ILE A 97 -3.84 -15.45 7.31
CA ILE A 97 -4.20 -14.83 6.03
C ILE A 97 -5.71 -14.65 6.00
N GLY A 98 -6.20 -13.46 5.67
CA GLY A 98 -7.60 -13.25 5.33
C GLY A 98 -7.90 -13.79 3.93
N LEU A 99 -8.85 -14.71 3.82
CA LEU A 99 -9.39 -15.21 2.56
C LEU A 99 -10.71 -14.50 2.29
N ALA A 100 -10.63 -13.44 1.50
CA ALA A 100 -11.76 -12.58 1.21
C ALA A 100 -12.74 -13.31 0.29
N SER A 101 -13.94 -13.62 0.79
CA SER A 101 -15.04 -14.15 -0.02
C SER A 101 -15.89 -13.04 -0.62
N ASP A 102 -15.81 -11.83 -0.07
CA ASP A 102 -16.33 -10.61 -0.68
C ASP A 102 -15.35 -9.46 -0.47
N ALA A 103 -15.24 -8.60 -1.47
CA ALA A 103 -14.38 -7.44 -1.44
C ALA A 103 -14.95 -6.36 -2.38
N GLN A 104 -15.24 -5.19 -1.82
CA GLN A 104 -15.66 -4.05 -2.62
C GLN A 104 -14.45 -3.23 -3.01
N SER A 105 -14.15 -3.20 -4.30
CA SER A 105 -13.24 -2.21 -4.86
C SER A 105 -14.03 -0.95 -5.22
N GLY A 106 -13.71 0.19 -4.62
CA GLY A 106 -14.08 1.47 -5.22
C GLY A 106 -13.29 1.65 -6.50
N GLY A 107 -13.81 1.22 -7.65
CA GLY A 107 -13.25 1.44 -9.00
C GLY A 107 -11.84 0.93 -9.31
N SER A 108 -10.95 0.67 -8.35
CA SER A 108 -9.51 0.65 -8.59
C SER A 108 -8.84 -0.73 -8.47
N MET A 109 -9.28 -1.60 -7.56
CA MET A 109 -8.51 -2.82 -7.24
C MET A 109 -8.47 -3.84 -8.40
N PHE A 110 -9.62 -4.17 -8.98
CA PHE A 110 -9.69 -5.16 -10.06
C PHE A 110 -9.14 -4.61 -11.39
N GLU A 111 -9.34 -3.32 -11.67
CA GLU A 111 -8.74 -2.64 -12.84
C GLU A 111 -7.21 -2.61 -12.76
N LEU A 112 -6.66 -2.43 -11.55
CA LEU A 112 -5.22 -2.46 -11.29
C LEU A 112 -4.67 -3.88 -11.08
N LYS A 113 -5.49 -4.92 -11.25
CA LYS A 113 -5.12 -6.34 -11.07
C LYS A 113 -4.45 -6.62 -9.73
N ILE A 114 -4.99 -6.01 -8.68
CA ILE A 114 -4.58 -6.20 -7.29
C ILE A 114 -5.39 -7.36 -6.72
N ASP A 115 -4.68 -8.33 -6.15
CA ASP A 115 -5.22 -9.58 -5.62
C ASP A 115 -5.48 -9.52 -4.10
N GLY A 116 -5.03 -8.45 -3.43
CA GLY A 116 -5.17 -8.26 -2.00
C GLY A 116 -4.30 -7.14 -1.43
N ILE A 117 -4.26 -7.04 -0.10
CA ILE A 117 -3.52 -6.01 0.63
C ILE A 117 -2.63 -6.67 1.69
N PHE A 118 -1.38 -6.23 1.77
CA PHE A 118 -0.45 -6.59 2.83
C PHE A 118 -0.19 -5.39 3.75
N GLY A 119 -0.90 -5.39 4.88
CA GLY A 119 -0.76 -4.40 5.93
C GLY A 119 0.59 -4.48 6.65
N LEU A 120 1.24 -3.32 6.79
CA LEU A 120 2.53 -3.10 7.45
C LEU A 120 2.45 -2.17 8.66
N GLY A 121 1.26 -1.66 8.96
CA GLY A 121 1.02 -0.84 10.13
C GLY A 121 1.34 -1.59 11.43
N PRO A 122 1.67 -0.86 12.51
CA PRO A 122 1.86 -1.46 13.82
C PRO A 122 0.53 -2.07 14.31
N PRO A 123 0.54 -3.18 15.07
CA PRO A 123 -0.68 -3.74 15.65
C PRO A 123 -1.46 -2.68 16.43
N ARG A 124 -2.76 -2.54 16.18
CA ARG A 124 -3.62 -1.58 16.90
C ARG A 124 -4.79 -2.31 17.57
N SER A 125 -5.23 -1.80 18.71
CA SER A 125 -6.39 -2.37 19.43
C SER A 125 -7.70 -2.20 18.67
N ASP A 126 -7.75 -1.27 17.72
CA ASP A 126 -8.82 -0.99 16.76
C ASP A 126 -8.43 -1.44 15.33
N ASP A 127 -7.59 -2.48 15.23
CA ASP A 127 -7.13 -3.03 13.94
C ASP A 127 -8.31 -3.21 12.99
N LEU A 128 -8.20 -2.58 11.82
CA LEU A 128 -9.29 -2.52 10.83
C LEU A 128 -9.81 -3.90 10.44
N CYS A 129 -8.95 -4.92 10.52
CA CYS A 129 -9.24 -6.30 10.21
C CYS A 129 -9.21 -7.25 11.44
N GLY A 130 -8.66 -6.80 12.57
CA GLY A 130 -8.65 -7.54 13.84
C GLY A 130 -7.68 -8.73 13.96
N PHE A 131 -6.67 -8.90 13.09
CA PHE A 131 -5.75 -10.05 13.18
C PHE A 131 -4.27 -9.74 12.88
N GLU A 132 -3.40 -10.58 13.43
CA GLU A 132 -1.94 -10.39 13.42
C GLU A 132 -1.31 -10.46 12.02
N SER A 133 -0.48 -9.47 11.70
CA SER A 133 0.33 -9.43 10.47
C SER A 133 1.33 -10.61 10.38
N PRO A 134 1.46 -11.28 9.22
CA PRO A 134 2.51 -12.25 8.99
C PRO A 134 3.93 -11.71 9.20
N LEU A 135 4.18 -10.41 8.99
CA LEU A 135 5.49 -9.80 9.24
C LEU A 135 5.83 -9.78 10.73
N TYR A 136 4.83 -9.53 11.58
CA TYR A 136 5.00 -9.58 13.03
C TYR A 136 5.23 -11.02 13.50
N THR A 137 4.53 -12.00 12.93
CA THR A 137 4.83 -13.42 13.14
C THR A 137 6.27 -13.77 12.72
N ALA A 138 6.76 -13.22 11.60
CA ALA A 138 8.14 -13.42 11.14
C ALA A 138 9.17 -12.89 12.16
N TYR A 139 8.91 -11.71 12.72
CA TYR A 139 9.75 -11.12 13.76
C TYR A 139 9.75 -11.96 15.05
N LYS A 140 8.58 -12.36 15.56
CA LYS A 140 8.47 -13.21 16.76
C LYS A 140 9.20 -14.55 16.59
N ASN A 141 9.15 -15.11 15.39
CA ASN A 141 9.82 -16.36 15.05
C ASN A 141 11.30 -16.17 14.67
N LYS A 142 11.86 -14.96 14.82
CA LYS A 142 13.27 -14.62 14.52
C LYS A 142 13.68 -14.91 13.07
N LEU A 143 12.72 -14.86 12.14
CA LEU A 143 12.96 -14.99 10.70
C LEU A 143 13.52 -13.70 10.11
N ILE A 144 13.25 -12.57 10.76
CA ILE A 144 13.87 -11.26 10.48
C ILE A 144 14.48 -10.71 11.77
N ASN A 145 15.62 -10.02 11.63
CA ASN A 145 16.43 -9.60 12.78
C ASN A 145 15.86 -8.39 13.54
N LYS A 146 15.05 -7.57 12.86
CA LYS A 146 14.49 -6.33 13.40
C LYS A 146 13.04 -6.20 12.94
N SER A 147 12.19 -5.62 13.79
CA SER A 147 10.82 -5.25 13.43
C SER A 147 10.78 -3.90 12.71
N ILE A 148 11.52 -3.78 11.61
CA ILE A 148 11.58 -2.59 10.76
C ILE A 148 11.50 -3.01 9.29
N PHE A 149 11.07 -2.09 8.44
CA PHE A 149 11.17 -2.22 7.00
C PHE A 149 11.48 -0.84 6.38
N SER A 150 11.90 -0.83 5.12
CA SER A 150 12.03 0.38 4.32
C SER A 150 11.42 0.12 2.94
N VAL A 151 10.78 1.14 2.38
CA VAL A 151 10.12 1.10 1.08
C VAL A 151 10.77 2.16 0.20
N TYR A 152 11.30 1.72 -0.93
CA TYR A 152 11.76 2.58 -2.01
C TYR A 152 10.75 2.49 -3.15
N MET A 153 10.27 3.65 -3.61
CA MET A 153 9.40 3.75 -4.78
C MET A 153 10.16 4.46 -5.90
N HIS A 154 10.20 3.82 -7.07
CA HIS A 154 10.82 4.39 -8.25
C HIS A 154 9.95 5.53 -8.82
N ASN A 155 10.57 6.46 -9.54
CA ASN A 155 9.82 7.54 -10.16
C ASN A 155 9.05 7.01 -11.38
N SER A 156 7.75 7.29 -11.46
CA SER A 156 6.89 6.82 -12.56
C SER A 156 7.31 7.32 -13.94
N LYS A 157 8.18 8.32 -14.06
CA LYS A 157 8.73 8.80 -15.34
C LYS A 157 9.77 7.87 -15.94
N ASP A 158 10.41 7.10 -15.08
CA ASP A 158 11.52 6.23 -15.41
C ASP A 158 11.05 4.75 -15.47
N SER A 159 9.73 4.52 -15.38
CA SER A 159 9.11 3.20 -15.34
C SER A 159 7.87 3.14 -16.25
N GLY A 160 7.92 2.32 -17.29
CA GLY A 160 6.74 1.92 -18.06
C GLY A 160 5.83 0.94 -17.30
N ASN A 161 4.63 0.70 -17.83
CA ASN A 161 3.73 -0.32 -17.29
C ASN A 161 4.39 -1.70 -17.30
N GLY A 162 4.50 -2.33 -16.12
CA GLY A 162 5.14 -3.64 -15.95
C GLY A 162 6.66 -3.59 -15.75
N GLU A 163 7.25 -2.41 -15.61
CA GLU A 163 8.66 -2.24 -15.25
C GLU A 163 8.86 -2.23 -13.72
N TYR A 164 10.13 -2.28 -13.30
CA TYR A 164 10.51 -2.22 -11.89
C TYR A 164 10.01 -0.92 -11.25
N GLY A 165 9.13 -1.04 -10.26
CA GLY A 165 8.50 0.09 -9.57
C GLY A 165 9.12 0.47 -8.23
N GLY A 166 10.10 -0.30 -7.73
CA GLY A 166 10.73 -0.08 -6.43
C GLY A 166 11.01 -1.36 -5.64
N ASP A 167 11.44 -1.19 -4.40
CA ASP A 167 11.86 -2.27 -3.51
C ASP A 167 11.29 -2.11 -2.09
N ILE A 168 11.14 -3.25 -1.41
CA ILE A 168 10.89 -3.30 0.02
C ILE A 168 11.94 -4.16 0.71
N THR A 169 12.57 -3.60 1.74
CA THR A 169 13.53 -4.32 2.59
C THR A 169 12.91 -4.62 3.94
N PHE A 170 12.77 -5.91 4.28
CA PHE A 170 12.30 -6.35 5.59
C PHE A 170 13.47 -6.62 6.55
N GLY A 171 13.33 -6.23 7.82
CA GLY A 171 14.33 -6.46 8.86
C GLY A 171 15.55 -5.54 8.80
N GLY A 172 15.52 -4.52 7.94
CA GLY A 172 16.64 -3.62 7.69
C GLY A 172 16.21 -2.29 7.09
N ILE A 173 17.20 -1.41 6.94
CA ILE A 173 17.08 -0.16 6.18
C ILE A 173 17.85 -0.37 4.89
N ASP A 174 17.21 -0.05 3.77
CA ASP A 174 17.87 0.06 2.48
C ASP A 174 18.89 1.20 2.53
N LYS A 175 20.18 0.85 2.50
CA LYS A 175 21.28 1.82 2.60
C LYS A 175 21.62 2.48 1.27
N GLU A 176 21.10 1.96 0.16
CA GLU A 176 21.32 2.50 -1.18
C GLU A 176 20.36 3.65 -1.43
N HIS A 177 19.08 3.46 -1.07
CA HIS A 177 18.03 4.41 -1.39
C HIS A 177 17.54 5.26 -0.19
N CYS A 178 17.83 4.88 1.06
CA CYS A 178 17.40 5.67 2.24
C CYS A 178 18.51 6.57 2.81
N GLY A 179 18.11 7.78 3.23
CA GLY A 179 18.86 8.64 4.15
C GLY A 179 18.58 8.35 5.63
N SER A 180 18.99 9.27 6.51
CA SER A 180 18.68 9.19 7.95
C SER A 180 17.16 9.25 8.18
N PRO A 181 16.60 8.50 9.16
CA PRO A 181 15.18 8.61 9.54
C PRO A 181 14.80 10.03 9.97
N VAL A 182 13.57 10.45 9.68
CA VAL A 182 13.08 11.83 9.90
C VAL A 182 11.71 11.84 10.60
N HIS A 183 11.43 12.88 11.43
CA HIS A 183 10.17 13.10 12.19
C HIS A 183 9.35 14.30 11.64
N TRP A 184 8.01 14.28 11.66
CA TRP A 184 7.15 15.18 10.84
C TRP A 184 6.89 16.62 11.35
N SER A 185 6.81 17.62 10.43
CA SER A 185 6.06 18.91 10.52
C SER A 185 5.78 19.54 9.12
N LEU A 186 4.95 20.59 8.98
CA LEU A 186 4.55 21.21 7.67
C LEU A 186 4.72 22.74 7.63
N SER A 187 5.20 23.32 6.52
CA SER A 187 5.27 24.79 6.29
C SER A 187 5.06 25.19 4.82
N HIS A 188 4.45 26.33 4.50
CA HIS A 188 4.34 26.84 3.11
C HIS A 188 4.68 28.32 3.05
N LYS A 189 5.54 28.73 2.09
CA LYS A 189 6.04 30.12 1.94
C LYS A 189 6.67 30.71 3.21
N GLY A 190 7.34 29.89 4.03
CA GLY A 190 7.93 30.31 5.31
C GLY A 190 6.92 30.60 6.42
N ASN A 191 5.62 30.44 6.15
CA ASN A 191 4.58 30.46 7.15
C ASN A 191 4.29 29.04 7.62
N SER A 192 4.32 28.82 8.93
CA SER A 192 3.80 27.60 9.53
C SER A 192 2.31 27.50 9.19
N ILE A 193 1.90 26.49 8.44
CA ILE A 193 0.48 26.16 8.31
C ILE A 193 0.11 25.45 9.61
N ASP A 194 -0.71 26.09 10.44
CA ASP A 194 -1.18 25.49 11.69
C ASP A 194 -2.17 24.35 11.38
N ILE A 195 -1.63 23.15 11.16
CA ILE A 195 -2.41 21.92 11.19
C ILE A 195 -2.68 21.63 12.66
N LYS A 196 -3.95 21.78 13.08
CA LYS A 196 -4.37 21.56 14.47
C LYS A 196 -3.94 20.19 15.01
N SER A 197 -3.88 19.17 14.16
CA SER A 197 -3.16 17.93 14.43
C SER A 197 -1.71 18.10 14.01
N LYS A 198 -0.78 18.03 14.97
CA LYS A 198 0.66 17.84 14.73
C LYS A 198 0.95 16.84 13.61
N GLU A 199 0.12 15.82 13.56
CA GLU A 199 0.39 14.47 13.08
C GLU A 199 0.32 14.33 11.56
N ALA A 200 1.21 13.50 11.04
CA ALA A 200 1.21 13.01 9.67
C ALA A 200 1.40 11.49 9.68
N ILE A 201 0.79 10.82 8.70
CA ILE A 201 0.94 9.37 8.48
C ILE A 201 1.67 9.20 7.15
N SER A 202 2.71 8.37 7.15
CA SER A 202 3.32 7.87 5.92
C SER A 202 2.57 6.61 5.52
N ASP A 203 1.80 6.72 4.44
CA ASP A 203 0.87 5.68 3.98
C ASP A 203 1.20 5.28 2.54
N THR A 204 1.81 4.11 2.35
CA THR A 204 2.10 3.55 1.02
C THR A 204 0.87 3.00 0.32
N GLY A 205 -0.26 2.83 1.04
CA GLY A 205 -1.55 2.43 0.48
C GLY A 205 -2.33 3.59 -0.17
N SER A 206 -1.92 4.85 0.06
CA SER A 206 -2.54 6.04 -0.54
C SER A 206 -1.65 6.64 -1.62
N SER A 207 -2.18 6.79 -2.84
CA SER A 207 -1.45 7.41 -3.96
C SER A 207 -1.37 8.93 -3.90
N LEU A 208 -2.28 9.60 -3.19
CA LEU A 208 -2.34 11.06 -3.08
C LEU A 208 -1.91 11.54 -1.70
N ILE A 209 -1.30 12.73 -1.66
CA ILE A 209 -1.08 13.46 -0.42
C ILE A 209 -2.40 14.10 0.01
N SER A 210 -2.93 13.64 1.12
CA SER A 210 -4.18 14.14 1.70
C SER A 210 -3.92 14.96 2.96
N GLY A 211 -4.82 15.89 3.26
CA GLY A 211 -4.73 16.72 4.45
C GLY A 211 -6.03 17.47 4.74
N PRO A 212 -6.07 18.26 5.82
CA PRO A 212 -7.26 19.03 6.16
C PRO A 212 -7.70 19.94 5.01
N LYS A 213 -9.01 19.94 4.72
CA LYS A 213 -9.60 20.71 3.62
C LYS A 213 -9.14 22.17 3.58
N THR A 214 -8.97 22.81 4.73
CA THR A 214 -8.51 24.20 4.82
C THR A 214 -7.05 24.39 4.40
N ALA A 215 -6.16 23.46 4.79
CA ALA A 215 -4.74 23.50 4.42
C ALA A 215 -4.57 23.21 2.93
N VAL A 216 -5.24 22.16 2.45
CA VAL A 216 -5.26 21.75 1.05
C VAL A 216 -5.80 22.90 0.18
N LYS A 217 -6.93 23.50 0.56
CA LYS A 217 -7.49 24.67 -0.14
C LYS A 217 -6.52 25.86 -0.13
N HIS A 218 -5.83 26.13 0.96
CA HIS A 218 -4.86 27.22 1.03
C HIS A 218 -3.71 27.05 0.03
N VAL A 219 -3.20 25.83 -0.12
CA VAL A 219 -2.16 25.51 -1.12
C VAL A 219 -2.68 25.80 -2.52
N TYR A 220 -3.85 25.26 -2.88
CA TYR A 220 -4.39 25.41 -4.22
C TYR A 220 -4.83 26.84 -4.57
N ASP A 221 -5.46 27.56 -3.63
CA ASP A 221 -5.79 28.99 -3.79
C ASP A 221 -4.51 29.83 -4.03
N SER A 222 -3.36 29.38 -3.50
CA SER A 222 -2.08 30.06 -3.71
C SER A 222 -1.41 29.77 -5.06
N ILE A 223 -1.79 28.66 -5.72
CA ILE A 223 -1.35 28.30 -7.07
C ILE A 223 -2.20 29.03 -8.11
N GLY A 224 -3.52 29.08 -7.90
CA GLY A 224 -4.48 29.70 -8.82
C GLY A 224 -4.73 28.88 -10.09
N ASP A 225 -5.68 29.33 -10.93
CA ASP A 225 -6.06 28.68 -12.19
C ASP A 225 -6.35 27.17 -12.05
N ILE A 226 -7.03 26.80 -10.97
CA ILE A 226 -7.40 25.41 -10.67
C ILE A 226 -8.76 25.07 -11.27
N GLU A 227 -8.89 23.83 -11.76
CA GLU A 227 -10.17 23.23 -12.11
C GLU A 227 -10.43 22.01 -11.22
N ILE A 228 -11.70 21.72 -10.97
CA ILE A 228 -12.10 20.50 -10.24
C ILE A 228 -12.78 19.57 -11.24
N TYR A 229 -12.21 18.39 -11.44
CA TYR A 229 -12.71 17.37 -12.35
C TYR A 229 -12.71 16.02 -11.64
N GLU A 230 -13.87 15.36 -11.55
CA GLU A 230 -14.04 14.06 -10.89
C GLU A 230 -13.43 13.99 -9.47
N GLY A 231 -13.54 15.08 -8.70
CA GLY A 231 -12.98 15.16 -7.36
C GLY A 231 -11.47 15.39 -7.30
N MET A 232 -10.78 15.39 -8.44
CA MET A 232 -9.38 15.80 -8.57
C MET A 232 -9.25 17.30 -8.82
N ILE A 233 -8.11 17.85 -8.42
CA ILE A 233 -7.74 19.24 -8.68
C ILE A 233 -6.73 19.25 -9.82
N LEU A 234 -7.11 19.91 -10.91
CA LEU A 234 -6.32 20.05 -12.12
C LEU A 234 -5.68 21.44 -12.17
N ILE A 235 -4.44 21.47 -12.63
CA ILE A 235 -3.66 22.70 -12.88
C ILE A 235 -3.14 22.60 -14.33
N PRO A 236 -3.15 23.69 -15.13
CA PRO A 236 -2.58 23.67 -16.47
C PRO A 236 -1.11 23.21 -16.47
N CYS A 237 -0.75 22.31 -17.39
CA CYS A 237 0.59 21.71 -17.44
C CYS A 237 1.71 22.74 -17.67
N ASP A 238 1.41 23.86 -18.32
CA ASP A 238 2.33 24.97 -18.59
C ASP A 238 2.42 25.97 -17.43
N LYS A 239 1.50 25.90 -16.45
CA LYS A 239 1.52 26.76 -15.26
C LYS A 239 2.78 26.48 -14.44
N ASP A 240 3.48 27.56 -14.09
CA ASP A 240 4.56 27.51 -13.10
C ASP A 240 4.04 27.92 -11.72
N PHE A 241 4.48 27.20 -10.70
CA PHE A 241 4.15 27.46 -9.31
C PHE A 241 5.32 27.08 -8.41
N GLU A 242 5.44 27.79 -7.28
CA GLU A 242 6.44 27.48 -6.27
C GLU A 242 6.16 26.11 -5.63
N PRO A 243 7.19 25.28 -5.37
CA PRO A 243 7.02 24.01 -4.70
C PRO A 243 6.31 24.17 -3.34
N VAL A 244 5.44 23.21 -3.03
CA VAL A 244 4.95 23.02 -1.67
C VAL A 244 6.10 22.48 -0.83
N VAL A 245 6.31 23.02 0.36
CA VAL A 245 7.40 22.60 1.24
C VAL A 245 6.83 21.78 2.40
N PHE A 246 7.52 20.72 2.79
CA PHE A 246 7.22 19.91 3.97
C PHE A 246 8.47 19.95 4.85
N THR A 247 8.39 20.53 6.04
CA THR A 247 9.56 20.63 6.92
C THR A 247 9.52 19.50 7.93
N ILE A 248 10.31 18.46 7.73
CA ILE A 248 10.31 17.24 8.55
C ILE A 248 11.64 17.21 9.31
N ASP A 249 11.58 17.31 10.64
CA ASP A 249 12.74 17.32 11.56
C ASP A 249 13.77 18.40 11.22
N GLY A 250 13.27 19.59 10.87
CA GLY A 250 14.10 20.72 10.44
C GLY A 250 14.67 20.60 9.03
N MET A 251 14.33 19.54 8.28
CA MET A 251 14.70 19.36 6.87
C MET A 251 13.54 19.71 5.94
N ASP A 252 13.80 20.52 4.92
CA ASP A 252 12.80 20.90 3.94
C ASP A 252 12.73 19.92 2.77
N PHE A 253 11.56 19.33 2.57
CA PHE A 253 11.19 18.47 1.45
C PHE A 253 10.30 19.27 0.50
N LYS A 254 10.78 19.51 -0.73
CA LYS A 254 10.07 20.32 -1.72
C LYS A 254 9.34 19.44 -2.73
N LEU A 255 8.03 19.59 -2.81
CA LEU A 255 7.18 18.97 -3.82
C LEU A 255 6.68 20.03 -4.79
N GLY A 256 7.31 20.09 -5.96
CA GLY A 256 6.94 21.02 -7.03
C GLY A 256 6.49 20.29 -8.28
N LYS A 257 6.34 21.05 -9.37
CA LYS A 257 6.05 20.52 -10.70
C LYS A 257 7.06 19.42 -11.06
N ALA A 258 6.56 18.20 -11.24
CA ALA A 258 7.36 17.10 -11.71
C ALA A 258 7.81 17.46 -13.15
N ARG A 259 9.11 17.63 -13.42
CA ARG A 259 9.63 17.95 -14.76
C ARG A 259 9.21 16.88 -15.79
N GLY A 260 8.15 17.12 -16.56
CA GLY A 260 7.69 16.28 -17.69
C GLY A 260 6.79 15.09 -17.33
N PHE A 261 5.48 15.23 -17.53
CA PHE A 261 4.63 14.14 -18.01
C PHE A 261 4.02 14.69 -19.29
N ASP A 262 4.47 14.18 -20.43
CA ASP A 262 3.85 14.45 -21.71
C ASP A 262 2.87 13.30 -21.97
N TYR A 263 1.57 13.56 -21.77
CA TYR A 263 0.51 12.58 -22.06
C TYR A 263 0.21 12.48 -23.57
N SER A 264 1.02 13.08 -24.45
CA SER A 264 0.84 13.04 -25.90
C SER A 264 1.62 11.94 -26.62
N GLN A 265 2.19 10.96 -25.89
CA GLN A 265 2.81 9.77 -26.47
C GLN A 265 2.12 8.48 -26.04
#